data_AF-A0A7Y9MI55-F1
#
_entry.id   AF-A0A7Y9MI55-F1
#
_cell.length_a   1.000
_cell.length_b   1.000
_cell.length_c   1.000
_cell.angle_alpha   90.00
_cell.angle_beta   90.00
_cell.angle_gamma   90.00
#
_symmetry.space_group_name_H-M   'P 1'
#
loop_
_entity.id
_entity.type
_entity.pdbx_description
1 polymer ?
#
loop_
_entity_poly.entity_id
_entity_poly.type
_entity_poly.pdbx_seq_one_letter_code
_entity_poly.pdbx_strand_id
1 'polypeptide(L)'
;MLAGAVLVVALAALTACQGSEGDVDSDLTVEQAKADTQRFELEVAEAVPADIVDRIEQLETGSLLRCGPDQQFSWSGSTRVYLTVQPTDERQFMEDIAAALDDSEFLLDGDRPITEARGPEGQSVIMSLRDDGYVNINSGSACFILPEDADPLGDY
;
A
#
# COMPACT_ATOMS: atom_id res chain seq x y z
N MET A 1 -54.36 21.20 -37.10
CA MET A 1 -53.71 19.97 -36.58
C MET A 1 -52.23 20.31 -36.42
N LEU A 2 -51.79 20.52 -35.18
CA LEU A 2 -50.43 20.90 -34.79
C LEU A 2 -49.72 19.66 -34.23
N ALA A 3 -48.50 19.39 -34.71
CA ALA A 3 -47.36 18.76 -34.02
C ALA A 3 -46.38 18.33 -35.12
N GLY A 4 -45.15 18.83 -35.23
CA GLY A 4 -44.26 19.33 -34.20
C GLY A 4 -43.03 18.43 -34.22
N ALA A 5 -42.03 18.80 -35.03
CA ALA A 5 -40.75 18.11 -35.10
C ALA A 5 -40.03 18.24 -33.75
N VAL A 6 -39.64 17.12 -33.14
CA VAL A 6 -38.78 17.12 -31.96
C VAL A 6 -37.40 16.61 -32.37
N LEU A 7 -36.47 17.55 -32.37
CA LEU A 7 -35.03 17.40 -32.49
C LEU A 7 -34.51 16.70 -31.23
N VAL A 8 -33.99 15.47 -31.36
CA VAL A 8 -33.32 14.78 -30.24
C VAL A 8 -31.88 15.28 -30.17
N VAL A 9 -31.61 16.17 -29.22
CA VAL A 9 -30.28 16.67 -28.87
C VAL A 9 -29.65 15.73 -27.84
N ALA A 10 -28.38 15.41 -28.07
CA ALA A 10 -27.54 14.49 -27.33
C ALA A 10 -27.29 14.90 -25.86
N LEU A 11 -27.12 13.90 -24.98
CA LEU A 11 -26.24 13.99 -23.82
C LEU A 11 -25.30 12.78 -23.82
N ALA A 12 -24.03 13.06 -24.12
CA ALA A 12 -22.92 12.14 -23.90
C ALA A 12 -22.75 11.93 -22.39
N ALA A 13 -22.91 10.69 -21.93
CA ALA A 13 -22.44 10.30 -20.61
C ALA A 13 -20.91 10.25 -20.66
N LEU A 14 -20.26 11.30 -20.18
CA LEU A 14 -18.85 11.25 -19.79
C LEU A 14 -18.77 10.30 -18.60
N THR A 15 -18.42 9.05 -18.86
CA THR A 15 -17.92 8.14 -17.83
C THR A 15 -16.66 8.79 -17.26
N ALA A 16 -16.79 9.36 -16.07
CA ALA A 16 -15.66 9.86 -15.30
C ALA A 16 -14.64 8.73 -15.13
N CYS A 17 -13.36 9.06 -15.36
CA CYS A 17 -12.27 8.19 -14.94
C CYS A 17 -12.37 8.04 -13.42
N GLN A 18 -12.84 6.89 -12.96
CA GLN A 18 -12.85 6.51 -11.57
C GLN A 18 -11.41 6.15 -11.21
N GLY A 19 -10.61 7.16 -10.87
CA GLY A 19 -9.50 6.94 -9.97
C GLY A 19 -10.10 6.43 -8.67
N SER A 20 -9.58 5.32 -8.16
CA SER A 20 -9.94 4.80 -6.84
C SER A 20 -9.54 5.83 -5.78
N GLU A 21 -10.43 6.80 -5.53
CA GLU A 21 -10.49 7.51 -4.26
C GLU A 21 -10.75 6.44 -3.21
N GLY A 22 -9.68 5.93 -2.59
CA GLY A 22 -9.82 5.09 -1.41
C GLY A 22 -10.64 5.86 -0.39
N ASP A 23 -11.67 5.21 0.15
CA ASP A 23 -12.53 5.83 1.15
C ASP A 23 -11.67 6.42 2.28
N VAL A 24 -11.84 7.71 2.54
CA VAL A 24 -11.13 8.40 3.62
C VAL A 24 -11.79 8.00 4.93
N ASP A 25 -11.03 7.41 5.84
CA ASP A 25 -11.50 7.13 7.19
C ASP A 25 -11.34 8.38 8.07
N SER A 26 -12.46 9.02 8.40
CA SER A 26 -12.45 10.22 9.23
C SER A 26 -12.23 9.94 10.72
N ASP A 27 -12.37 8.69 11.15
CA ASP A 27 -12.26 8.28 12.56
C ASP A 27 -10.89 7.66 12.87
N LEU A 28 -10.09 7.36 11.84
CA LEU A 28 -8.75 6.81 11.97
C LEU A 28 -7.75 7.86 12.46
N THR A 29 -7.16 7.61 13.63
CA THR A 29 -6.06 8.43 14.17
C THR A 29 -4.71 8.05 13.58
N VAL A 30 -3.72 8.95 13.69
CA VAL A 30 -2.34 8.66 13.23
C VAL A 30 -1.75 7.46 13.97
N GLU A 31 -2.01 7.35 15.27
CA GLU A 31 -1.52 6.26 16.11
C GLU A 31 -2.13 4.92 15.73
N GLN A 32 -3.43 4.89 15.42
CA GLN A 32 -4.09 3.68 14.92
C GLN A 32 -3.59 3.31 13.52
N ALA A 33 -3.51 4.29 12.61
CA ALA A 33 -2.97 4.09 11.27
C ALA A 33 -1.57 3.47 11.32
N LYS A 34 -0.69 4.00 12.17
CA LYS A 34 0.64 3.44 12.44
C LYS A 34 0.56 2.02 12.98
N ALA A 35 -0.19 1.79 14.05
CA ALA A 35 -0.22 0.50 14.72
C ALA A 35 -0.77 -0.62 13.81
N ASP A 36 -1.83 -0.33 13.06
CA ASP A 36 -2.43 -1.27 12.13
C ASP A 36 -1.53 -1.54 10.93
N THR A 37 -0.84 -0.53 10.41
CA THR A 37 0.13 -0.72 9.33
C THR A 37 1.37 -1.48 9.79
N GLN A 38 1.96 -1.15 10.94
CA GLN A 38 3.09 -1.88 11.49
C GLN A 38 2.75 -3.34 11.80
N ARG A 39 1.55 -3.61 12.31
CA ARG A 39 1.08 -4.99 12.50
C ARG A 39 1.00 -5.72 11.16
N PHE A 40 0.40 -5.11 10.14
CA PHE A 40 0.28 -5.73 8.82
C PHE A 40 1.64 -5.97 8.17
N GLU A 41 2.61 -5.05 8.30
CA GLU A 41 3.99 -5.26 7.83
C GLU A 41 4.63 -6.53 8.42
N LEU A 42 4.44 -6.78 9.72
CA LEU A 42 4.97 -7.97 10.38
C LEU A 42 4.23 -9.24 9.94
N GLU A 43 2.91 -9.16 9.77
CA GLU A 43 2.10 -10.27 9.25
C GLU A 43 2.58 -10.70 7.85
N VAL A 44 2.79 -9.75 6.92
CA VAL A 44 3.29 -10.08 5.57
C VAL A 44 4.76 -10.50 5.56
N ALA A 45 5.56 -10.09 6.54
CA ALA A 45 6.94 -10.52 6.67
C ALA A 45 7.05 -12.04 6.91
N GLU A 46 6.02 -12.67 7.48
CA GLU A 46 5.96 -14.13 7.69
C GLU A 46 5.83 -14.92 6.39
N ALA A 47 5.48 -14.28 5.27
CA ALA A 47 5.48 -14.91 3.94
C ALA A 47 6.89 -15.18 3.40
N VAL A 48 7.92 -14.53 3.97
CA VAL A 48 9.31 -14.82 3.63
C VAL A 48 9.72 -16.16 4.27
N PRO A 49 10.32 -17.11 3.53
CA PRO A 49 10.66 -18.43 4.06
C PRO A 49 11.57 -18.34 5.31
N ALA A 50 11.06 -18.83 6.44
CA ALA A 50 11.70 -18.64 7.75
C ALA A 50 13.10 -19.28 7.86
N ASP A 51 13.42 -20.28 7.04
CA ASP A 51 14.72 -20.95 7.02
C ASP A 51 15.86 -20.08 6.46
N ILE A 52 15.52 -19.02 5.72
CA ILE A 52 16.49 -18.07 5.17
C ILE A 52 16.44 -16.69 5.81
N VAL A 53 15.56 -16.44 6.79
CA VAL A 53 15.49 -15.17 7.53
C VAL A 53 16.57 -15.11 8.60
N ASP A 54 17.41 -14.07 8.56
CA ASP A 54 18.39 -13.75 9.61
C ASP A 54 17.74 -12.96 10.75
N ARG A 55 17.07 -11.85 10.40
CA ARG A 55 16.37 -10.97 11.33
C ARG A 55 15.36 -10.09 10.61
N ILE A 56 14.41 -9.56 11.38
CA ILE A 56 13.40 -8.60 10.93
C ILE A 56 13.63 -7.30 11.69
N GLU A 57 13.74 -6.19 10.95
CA GLU A 57 13.87 -4.84 11.50
C GLU A 57 12.72 -3.98 11.00
N GLN A 58 11.75 -3.71 11.87
CA GLN A 58 10.69 -2.74 11.62
C GLN A 58 11.13 -1.34 12.06
N LEU A 59 10.90 -0.33 11.21
CA LEU A 59 11.16 1.04 11.60
C LEU A 59 10.15 1.48 12.66
N GLU A 60 10.67 2.04 13.76
CA GLU A 60 9.84 2.52 14.86
C GLU A 60 8.94 3.69 14.43
N THR A 61 9.43 4.55 13.54
CA THR A 61 8.73 5.74 13.04
C THR A 61 8.54 5.68 11.52
N GLY A 62 7.50 6.36 11.06
CA GLY A 62 7.17 6.58 9.67
C GLY A 62 6.95 8.05 9.34
N SER A 63 6.40 8.31 8.16
CA SER A 63 6.07 9.66 7.67
C SER A 63 4.64 9.73 7.18
N LEU A 64 4.07 10.93 7.20
CA LEU A 64 2.75 11.18 6.62
C LEU A 64 2.87 11.54 5.14
N LEU A 65 2.16 10.79 4.30
CA LEU A 65 2.09 11.01 2.86
C LEU A 65 0.70 11.49 2.49
N ARG A 66 0.62 12.54 1.68
CA ARG A 66 -0.66 13.05 1.18
C ARG A 66 -1.29 12.02 0.23
N CYS A 67 -2.49 11.54 0.58
CA CYS A 67 -3.27 10.62 -0.25
C CYS A 67 -4.44 11.30 -0.97
N GLY A 68 -4.78 12.54 -0.60
CA GLY A 68 -5.88 13.28 -1.20
C GLY A 68 -5.82 14.80 -0.98
N PRO A 69 -6.92 15.52 -1.29
CA PRO A 69 -7.01 16.95 -1.04
C PRO A 69 -6.97 17.30 0.47
N ASP A 70 -6.80 18.59 0.76
CA ASP A 70 -6.94 19.16 2.11
C ASP A 70 -6.03 18.53 3.18
N GLN A 71 -6.60 17.91 4.22
CA GLN A 71 -5.88 17.28 5.34
C GLN A 71 -5.88 15.75 5.24
N GLN A 72 -5.98 15.20 4.03
CA GLN A 72 -5.98 13.75 3.83
C GLN A 72 -4.56 13.19 3.74
N PHE A 73 -4.20 12.33 4.69
CA PHE A 73 -2.89 11.71 4.81
C PHE A 73 -2.99 10.19 5.04
N SER A 74 -1.94 9.49 4.66
CA SER A 74 -1.70 8.09 4.98
C SER A 74 -0.38 8.04 5.76
N TRP A 75 -0.31 7.19 6.78
CA TRP A 75 0.94 6.91 7.46
C TRP A 75 1.72 5.89 6.64
N SER A 76 3.02 6.14 6.41
CA SER A 76 3.89 5.25 5.65
C SER A 76 5.08 4.83 6.48
N GLY A 77 5.31 3.52 6.52
CA GLY A 77 6.38 2.87 7.26
C GLY A 77 7.19 1.92 6.41
N SER A 78 8.12 1.23 7.07
CA SER A 78 8.85 0.14 6.43
C SER A 78 9.33 -0.91 7.43
N THR A 79 9.35 -2.14 6.97
CA THR A 79 10.01 -3.28 7.61
C THR A 79 11.01 -3.92 6.67
N ARG A 80 12.16 -4.35 7.19
CA ARG A 80 13.22 -5.05 6.45
C ARG A 80 13.37 -6.47 6.95
N VAL A 81 13.30 -7.43 6.05
CA VAL A 81 13.55 -8.85 6.33
C VAL A 81 14.91 -9.23 5.76
N TYR A 82 15.93 -9.27 6.62
CA TYR A 82 17.29 -9.60 6.22
C TYR A 82 17.43 -11.11 5.99
N LEU A 83 18.09 -11.48 4.90
CA LEU A 83 18.25 -12.87 4.48
C LEU A 83 19.66 -13.38 4.81
N THR A 84 19.76 -14.63 5.25
CA THR A 84 21.04 -15.33 5.44
C THR A 84 21.68 -15.74 4.12
N VAL A 85 20.86 -15.92 3.07
CA VAL A 85 21.28 -16.28 1.71
C VAL A 85 20.41 -15.54 0.71
N GLN A 86 21.01 -15.03 -0.36
CA GLN A 86 20.26 -14.38 -1.43
C GLN A 86 19.59 -15.41 -2.33
N PRO A 87 18.33 -15.19 -2.74
CA PRO A 87 17.66 -16.06 -3.70
C PRO A 87 18.39 -15.99 -5.06
N THR A 88 18.55 -17.15 -5.70
CA THR A 88 19.18 -17.23 -7.03
C THR A 88 18.25 -16.82 -8.16
N ASP A 89 16.93 -16.93 -7.93
CA ASP A 89 15.89 -16.49 -8.84
C ASP A 89 14.96 -15.53 -8.09
N GLU A 90 15.20 -14.23 -8.26
CA GLU A 90 14.43 -13.17 -7.60
C GLU A 90 12.97 -13.18 -8.02
N ARG A 91 12.68 -13.49 -9.29
CA ARG A 91 11.29 -13.52 -9.78
C ARG A 91 10.50 -14.61 -9.09
N GLN A 92 11.01 -15.85 -9.13
CA GLN A 92 10.33 -16.97 -8.48
C GLN A 92 10.17 -16.71 -6.98
N PHE A 93 11.19 -16.13 -6.34
CA PHE A 93 11.15 -15.80 -4.91
C PHE A 93 10.03 -14.82 -4.57
N MET A 94 9.86 -13.74 -5.34
CA MET A 94 8.78 -12.78 -5.12
C MET A 94 7.39 -13.36 -5.48
N GLU A 95 7.30 -14.20 -6.53
CA GLU A 95 6.08 -14.95 -6.86
C GLU A 95 5.65 -15.89 -5.72
N ASP A 96 6.60 -16.57 -5.08
CA ASP A 96 6.32 -17.47 -3.95
C ASP A 96 5.84 -16.69 -2.72
N ILE A 97 6.42 -15.52 -2.44
CA ILE A 97 5.94 -14.61 -1.39
C ILE A 97 4.49 -14.18 -1.67
N ALA A 98 4.17 -13.81 -2.92
CA ALA A 98 2.81 -13.45 -3.31
C ALA A 98 1.85 -14.64 -3.11
N ALA A 99 2.23 -15.83 -3.57
CA ALA A 99 1.40 -17.02 -3.45
C ALA A 99 1.11 -17.45 -2.01
N ALA A 100 1.91 -16.99 -1.04
CA ALA A 100 1.71 -17.24 0.39
C ALA A 100 0.73 -16.26 1.06
N LEU A 101 0.29 -15.20 0.37
CA LEU A 101 -0.57 -14.14 0.90
C LEU A 101 -1.96 -14.16 0.24
N ASP A 102 -3.00 -13.88 1.03
CA ASP A 102 -4.40 -13.99 0.59
C ASP A 102 -4.85 -12.91 -0.42
N ASP A 103 -4.63 -11.63 -0.13
CA ASP A 103 -4.96 -10.49 -1.01
C ASP A 103 -3.66 -9.84 -1.49
N SER A 104 -3.00 -10.51 -2.43
CA SER A 104 -1.74 -10.07 -2.99
C SER A 104 -1.65 -10.25 -4.49
N GLU A 105 -0.72 -9.54 -5.10
CA GLU A 105 -0.40 -9.62 -6.50
C GLU A 105 1.11 -9.55 -6.74
N PHE A 106 1.61 -10.44 -7.60
CA PHE A 106 2.96 -10.35 -8.13
C PHE A 106 2.96 -9.42 -9.35
N LEU A 107 3.87 -8.44 -9.37
CA LEU A 107 3.98 -7.44 -10.42
C LEU A 107 5.44 -7.20 -10.82
N LEU A 108 5.62 -6.44 -11.90
CA LEU A 108 6.91 -5.89 -12.30
C LEU A 108 6.86 -4.36 -12.23
N ASP A 109 7.71 -3.75 -11.39
CA ASP A 109 8.00 -2.32 -11.44
C ASP A 109 9.16 -2.08 -12.41
N GLY A 110 8.81 -1.78 -13.66
CA GLY A 110 9.75 -1.86 -14.78
C GLY A 110 10.20 -3.31 -15.00
N ASP A 111 11.47 -3.59 -14.73
CA ASP A 111 12.03 -4.95 -14.80
C ASP A 111 12.18 -5.60 -13.40
N ARG A 112 11.84 -4.89 -12.32
CA ARG A 112 12.02 -5.34 -10.94
C ARG A 112 10.81 -6.15 -10.47
N PRO A 113 10.98 -7.41 -10.03
CA PRO A 113 9.93 -8.19 -9.38
C PRO A 113 9.50 -7.55 -8.05
N ILE A 114 8.20 -7.36 -7.87
CA ILE A 114 7.61 -6.88 -6.61
C ILE A 114 6.39 -7.71 -6.25
N THR A 115 6.02 -7.68 -4.98
CA THR A 115 4.75 -8.22 -4.48
C THR A 115 4.00 -7.11 -3.78
N GLU A 116 2.77 -6.84 -4.21
CA GLU A 116 1.86 -5.95 -3.51
C GLU A 116 0.86 -6.78 -2.70
N ALA A 117 0.48 -6.30 -1.51
CA ALA A 117 -0.58 -6.92 -0.72
C ALA A 117 -1.43 -5.88 0.00
N ARG A 118 -2.69 -6.24 0.29
CA ARG A 118 -3.66 -5.37 0.97
C ARG A 118 -4.07 -5.96 2.32
N GLY A 119 -4.14 -5.09 3.32
CA GLY A 119 -4.54 -5.43 4.67
C GLY A 119 -6.05 -5.21 4.89
N PRO A 120 -6.65 -5.89 5.87
CA PRO A 120 -8.09 -5.84 6.11
C PRO A 120 -8.59 -4.48 6.62
N GLU A 121 -7.72 -3.65 7.18
CA GLU A 121 -8.01 -2.29 7.64
C GLU A 121 -7.60 -1.21 6.63
N GLY A 122 -7.42 -1.60 5.36
CA GLY A 122 -7.10 -0.67 4.26
C GLY A 122 -5.61 -0.32 4.14
N GLN A 123 -4.74 -1.08 4.81
CA GLN A 123 -3.30 -0.97 4.62
C GLN A 123 -2.89 -1.52 3.25
N SER A 124 -1.77 -1.07 2.74
CA SER A 124 -1.12 -1.65 1.57
C SER A 124 0.37 -1.80 1.81
N VAL A 125 0.97 -2.80 1.18
CA VAL A 125 2.42 -3.01 1.17
C VAL A 125 2.92 -3.23 -0.24
N ILE A 126 4.15 -2.78 -0.49
CA ILE A 126 4.96 -3.15 -1.65
C ILE A 126 6.24 -3.79 -1.12
N MET A 127 6.43 -5.05 -1.46
CA MET A 127 7.60 -5.84 -1.13
C MET A 127 8.52 -5.91 -2.33
N SER A 128 9.82 -5.72 -2.09
CA SER A 128 10.85 -5.85 -3.13
C SER A 128 12.14 -6.42 -2.53
N LEU A 129 12.80 -7.30 -3.26
CA LEU A 129 14.16 -7.70 -2.91
C LEU A 129 15.13 -6.55 -3.20
N ARG A 130 16.08 -6.33 -2.31
CA ARG A 130 17.12 -5.31 -2.43
C ARG A 130 18.48 -5.97 -2.63
N ASP A 131 19.35 -5.33 -3.41
CA ASP A 131 20.67 -5.83 -3.79
C ASP A 131 21.60 -6.11 -2.59
N ASP A 132 21.31 -5.50 -1.44
CA ASP A 132 21.99 -5.65 -0.16
C ASP A 132 21.42 -6.76 0.74
N GLY A 133 20.53 -7.61 0.20
CA GLY A 133 20.18 -8.90 0.79
C GLY A 133 19.03 -8.85 1.81
N TYR A 134 18.05 -7.98 1.61
CA TYR A 134 16.80 -8.01 2.38
C TYR A 134 15.58 -7.78 1.49
N VAL A 135 14.44 -8.31 1.94
CA VAL A 135 13.14 -7.91 1.42
C VAL A 135 12.74 -6.62 2.12
N ASN A 136 12.52 -5.57 1.34
CA ASN A 136 12.01 -4.30 1.82
C ASN A 136 10.50 -4.28 1.69
N ILE A 137 9.81 -4.14 2.81
CA ILE A 137 8.36 -3.97 2.90
C ILE A 137 8.13 -2.48 3.11
N ASN A 138 7.68 -1.77 2.07
CA ASN A 138 7.20 -0.40 2.21
C ASN A 138 5.70 -0.44 2.38
N SER A 139 5.15 0.34 3.30
CA SER A 139 3.74 0.28 3.64
C SER A 139 3.05 1.63 3.59
N GLY A 140 1.73 1.58 3.50
CA GLY A 140 0.82 2.70 3.71
C GLY A 140 -0.39 2.26 4.52
N SER A 141 -0.91 3.13 5.37
CA SER A 141 -2.23 2.97 6.00
C SER A 141 -3.35 3.35 5.02
N ALA A 142 -4.60 3.07 5.42
CA ALA A 142 -5.75 3.76 4.84
C ALA A 142 -5.59 5.29 4.92
N CYS A 143 -6.23 6.00 4.00
CA CYS A 143 -6.23 7.46 3.96
C CYS A 143 -7.14 8.00 5.08
N PHE A 144 -6.67 8.97 5.87
CA PHE A 144 -7.40 9.55 7.00
C PHE A 144 -7.28 11.08 7.05
N ILE A 145 -8.12 11.71 7.86
CA ILE A 145 -8.05 13.15 8.10
C ILE A 145 -7.05 13.44 9.22
N LEU A 146 -5.93 14.08 8.89
CA LEU A 146 -4.98 14.56 9.88
C LEU A 146 -5.60 15.72 10.68
N PRO A 147 -5.58 15.67 12.02
CA PRO A 147 -6.03 16.79 12.84
C PRO A 147 -5.24 18.08 12.59
N GLU A 148 -5.91 19.24 12.69
CA GLU A 148 -5.30 20.56 12.42
C GLU A 148 -4.12 20.90 13.34
N ASP A 149 -4.05 20.29 14.51
CA ASP A 149 -3.00 20.48 15.51
C ASP A 149 -1.83 19.48 15.39
N ALA A 150 -1.94 18.49 14.50
CA ALA A 150 -0.87 17.54 14.20
C ALA A 150 0.15 18.13 13.20
N ASP A 151 1.41 17.73 13.33
CA ASP A 151 2.48 18.17 12.43
C ASP A 151 2.59 17.24 11.21
N PRO A 152 2.21 17.68 9.99
CA PRO A 152 2.30 16.83 8.79
C PRO A 152 3.74 16.42 8.43
N LEU A 153 4.76 17.03 9.04
CA LEU A 153 6.18 16.70 8.88
C LEU A 153 6.78 15.98 10.09
N GLY A 154 5.93 15.58 11.05
CA GLY A 154 6.36 14.84 12.22
C GLY A 154 6.85 13.42 11.89
N ASP A 155 7.72 12.90 12.75
CA ASP A 155 8.07 11.49 12.79
C ASP A 155 7.04 10.77 13.68
N TYR A 156 6.26 9.87 13.09
CA TYR A 156 5.13 9.20 13.76
C TYR A 156 5.41 7.75 14.03
#